data_AF-A0A2N5FLU4-F1
#
_entry.id   AF-A0A2N5FLU4-F1
#
_cell.length_a   1.000
_cell.length_b   1.000
_cell.length_c   1.000
_cell.angle_alpha   90.00
_cell.angle_beta   90.00
_cell.angle_gamma   90.00
#
_symmetry.space_group_name_H-M   'P 1'
#
loop_
_entity.id
_entity.type
_entity.pdbx_description
1 polymer ?
#
loop_
_entity_poly.entity_id
_entity_poly.type
_entity_poly.pdbx_seq_one_letter_code
_entity_poly.pdbx_strand_id
1 'polypeptide(L)'
;MDDHNRTQPLKPTTENIAKAIYIVNRHAKTAPDPKFLYTLKKRALHKLLTEGKAKKVGLHFSNNPKNSKQQSDVLVSAGEYYFHMPPTKDDFENLPHLGSLNQTYRNPKIHLSLAKSKALLQQYVGLKDTAANGSAPKKPSPTYKKPVFKKLGESY
;
A
#
# COMPACT_ATOMS: atom_id res chain seq x y z
N MET A 1 -28.15 2.63 -7.05
CA MET A 1 -26.92 2.00 -6.52
C MET A 1 -25.99 3.13 -6.14
N ASP A 2 -25.95 3.46 -4.86
CA ASP A 2 -25.65 4.80 -4.36
C ASP A 2 -24.17 5.19 -4.43
N ASP A 3 -23.85 6.13 -5.33
CA ASP A 3 -22.48 6.63 -5.58
C ASP A 3 -21.92 7.52 -4.45
N HIS A 4 -22.73 7.87 -3.45
CA HIS A 4 -22.39 8.80 -2.37
C HIS A 4 -21.35 8.25 -1.38
N ASN A 5 -21.07 6.94 -1.39
CA ASN A 5 -20.06 6.33 -0.52
C ASN A 5 -18.64 6.36 -1.12
N ARG A 6 -18.47 6.84 -2.37
CA ARG A 6 -17.15 6.98 -3.00
C ARG A 6 -16.34 8.14 -2.43
N THR A 7 -16.98 9.17 -1.88
CA THR A 7 -16.31 10.42 -1.49
C THR A 7 -16.07 10.57 0.00
N GLN A 8 -16.67 9.74 0.85
CA GLN A 8 -16.50 9.88 2.30
C GLN A 8 -15.07 9.50 2.74
N PRO A 9 -14.41 10.36 3.53
CA PRO A 9 -13.09 10.05 4.08
C PRO A 9 -13.21 8.91 5.09
N LEU A 10 -12.37 7.87 4.93
CA LEU A 10 -12.34 6.77 5.88
C LEU A 10 -11.78 7.26 7.22
N LYS A 11 -12.45 6.92 8.32
CA LYS A 11 -11.94 7.19 9.67
C LYS A 11 -10.67 6.35 9.92
N PRO A 12 -9.63 6.91 10.57
CA PRO A 12 -8.36 6.23 10.82
C PRO A 12 -8.46 5.25 12.02
N THR A 13 -9.31 4.24 11.91
CA THR A 13 -9.38 3.13 12.87
C THR A 13 -8.27 2.12 12.58
N THR A 14 -7.86 1.33 13.59
CA THR A 14 -6.82 0.29 13.43
C THR A 14 -7.13 -0.65 12.27
N GLU A 15 -8.38 -1.10 12.15
CA GLU A 15 -8.82 -1.96 11.05
C GLU A 15 -8.70 -1.29 9.69
N ASN A 16 -9.14 -0.03 9.56
CA ASN A 16 -9.07 0.70 8.30
C ASN A 16 -7.63 0.97 7.89
N ILE A 17 -6.74 1.23 8.85
CA ILE A 17 -5.31 1.39 8.60
C ILE A 17 -4.71 0.05 8.15
N ALA A 18 -5.01 -1.06 8.83
CA ALA A 18 -4.53 -2.39 8.43
C ALA A 18 -5.01 -2.76 7.01
N LYS A 19 -6.29 -2.55 6.72
CA LYS A 19 -6.90 -2.70 5.38
C LYS A 19 -6.17 -1.84 4.34
N ALA A 20 -5.91 -0.57 4.64
CA ALA A 20 -5.20 0.33 3.74
C ALA A 20 -3.74 -0.09 3.51
N ILE A 21 -3.03 -0.55 4.55
CA ILE A 21 -1.66 -1.09 4.44
C ILE A 21 -1.65 -2.33 3.53
N TYR A 22 -2.64 -3.23 3.67
CA TYR A 22 -2.78 -4.41 2.83
C TYR A 22 -2.93 -4.04 1.35
N ILE A 23 -3.82 -3.10 1.04
CA ILE A 23 -4.06 -2.62 -0.33
C ILE A 23 -2.83 -1.92 -0.90
N VAL A 24 -2.21 -1.01 -0.14
CA VAL A 24 -1.00 -0.30 -0.58
C VAL A 24 0.13 -1.28 -0.87
N ASN A 25 0.33 -2.30 -0.02
CA ASN A 25 1.34 -3.33 -0.25
C ASN A 25 1.02 -4.20 -1.49
N ARG A 26 -0.26 -4.54 -1.72
CA ARG A 26 -0.69 -5.26 -2.93
C ARG A 26 -0.35 -4.47 -4.19
N HIS A 27 -0.64 -3.17 -4.22
CA HIS A 27 -0.31 -2.31 -5.35
C HIS A 27 1.18 -2.04 -5.48
N ALA A 28 1.93 -1.94 -4.39
CA ALA A 28 3.38 -1.75 -4.42
C ALA A 28 4.12 -2.92 -5.12
N LYS A 29 3.57 -4.15 -5.05
CA LYS A 29 4.16 -5.30 -5.74
C LYS A 29 4.03 -5.24 -7.27
N THR A 30 3.08 -4.47 -7.78
CA THR A 30 2.77 -4.39 -9.22
C THR A 30 2.94 -2.99 -9.79
N ALA A 31 3.30 -2.00 -8.98
CA ALA A 31 3.46 -0.62 -9.41
C ALA A 31 4.82 -0.42 -10.12
N PRO A 32 4.87 0.39 -11.19
CA PRO A 32 6.13 0.71 -11.87
C PRO A 32 7.09 1.51 -10.98
N ASP A 33 6.57 2.42 -10.14
CA ASP A 33 7.33 3.07 -9.07
C ASP A 33 6.69 2.78 -7.69
N PRO A 34 7.26 1.86 -6.90
CA PRO A 34 6.69 1.46 -5.63
C PRO A 34 7.30 2.19 -4.42
N LYS A 35 8.29 3.08 -4.61
CA LYS A 35 9.08 3.67 -3.51
C LYS A 35 8.20 4.37 -2.47
N PHE A 36 7.27 5.20 -2.93
CA PHE A 36 6.37 5.94 -2.04
C PHE A 36 5.40 5.01 -1.29
N LEU A 37 4.87 3.98 -1.97
CA LEU A 37 3.96 3.00 -1.37
C LEU A 37 4.63 2.18 -0.27
N TYR A 38 5.88 1.74 -0.48
CA TYR A 38 6.66 1.06 0.55
C TYR A 38 6.97 1.98 1.75
N THR A 39 7.22 3.26 1.49
CA THR A 39 7.45 4.25 2.54
C THR A 39 6.21 4.44 3.40
N LEU A 40 5.03 4.58 2.78
CA LEU A 40 3.75 4.66 3.47
C LEU A 40 3.49 3.42 4.32
N LYS A 41 3.64 2.23 3.73
CA LYS A 41 3.49 0.95 4.44
C LYS A 41 4.39 0.89 5.68
N LYS A 42 5.69 1.16 5.51
CA LYS A 42 6.69 1.08 6.59
C LYS A 42 6.34 2.01 7.74
N ARG A 43 6.11 3.30 7.44
CA ARG A 43 5.85 4.30 8.48
C ARG A 43 4.50 4.08 9.16
N ALA A 44 3.46 3.64 8.43
CA ALA A 44 2.18 3.30 9.02
C ALA A 44 2.27 2.12 9.99
N LEU A 45 3.00 1.05 9.62
CA LEU A 45 3.23 -0.10 10.51
C LEU A 45 4.04 0.31 11.75
N HIS A 46 5.10 1.09 11.59
CA HIS A 46 5.87 1.59 12.74
C HIS A 46 4.99 2.42 13.66
N LYS A 47 4.15 3.32 13.12
CA LYS A 47 3.23 4.14 13.92
C LYS A 47 2.19 3.29 14.65
N LEU A 48 1.65 2.24 14.03
CA LEU A 48 0.75 1.30 14.70
C LEU A 48 1.44 0.56 15.86
N LEU A 49 2.70 0.17 15.70
CA LEU A 49 3.48 -0.46 16.76
C LEU A 49 3.73 0.51 17.92
N THR A 50 4.11 1.76 17.64
CA THR A 50 4.34 2.78 18.69
C THR A 50 3.06 3.14 19.44
N GLU A 51 1.90 3.11 18.77
CA GLU A 51 0.59 3.36 19.38
C GLU A 51 0.00 2.14 20.11
N GLY A 52 0.69 0.99 20.12
CA GLY A 52 0.19 -0.25 20.73
C GLY A 52 -0.99 -0.88 19.99
N LYS A 53 -1.30 -0.42 18.76
CA LYS A 53 -2.39 -0.92 17.92
C LYS A 53 -2.00 -2.12 17.06
N ALA A 54 -0.70 -2.43 17.01
CA ALA A 54 -0.13 -3.60 16.37
C ALA A 54 0.85 -4.27 17.33
N LYS A 55 1.08 -5.57 17.13
CA LYS A 55 2.00 -6.37 17.94
C LYS A 55 2.94 -7.18 17.07
N LYS A 56 4.24 -7.17 17.41
CA LYS A 56 5.22 -8.12 16.87
C LYS A 56 4.94 -9.48 17.48
N VAL A 57 4.67 -10.46 16.64
CA VAL A 57 4.24 -11.82 17.05
C VAL A 57 5.44 -12.76 17.17
N GLY A 58 6.38 -12.66 16.24
CA GLY A 58 7.52 -13.57 16.17
C GLY A 58 8.32 -13.36 14.89
N LEU A 59 9.31 -14.22 14.68
CA LEU A 59 10.15 -14.25 13.48
C LEU A 59 9.80 -15.46 12.60
N HIS A 60 9.69 -15.24 11.30
CA HIS A 60 9.59 -16.31 10.30
C HIS A 60 10.84 -16.33 9.43
N PHE A 61 11.22 -17.49 8.91
CA PHE A 61 12.16 -17.53 7.80
C PHE A 61 11.57 -16.84 6.56
N SER A 62 12.37 -16.01 5.93
CA SER A 62 12.03 -15.34 4.68
C SER A 62 12.12 -16.33 3.53
N ASN A 63 11.09 -16.34 2.68
CA ASN A 63 11.08 -17.18 1.48
C ASN A 63 12.08 -16.72 0.41
N ASN A 64 12.60 -15.49 0.51
CA ASN A 64 13.56 -14.95 -0.44
C ASN A 64 14.73 -14.25 0.30
N PRO A 65 15.70 -15.03 0.83
CA PRO A 65 16.82 -14.50 1.61
C PRO A 65 17.89 -13.78 0.76
N LYS A 66 17.64 -13.58 -0.55
CA LYS A 66 18.54 -12.97 -1.52
C LYS A 66 19.94 -13.61 -1.50
N ASN A 67 20.93 -12.91 -0.95
CA ASN A 67 22.34 -13.33 -0.92
C ASN A 67 22.70 -14.12 0.35
N SER A 68 21.78 -14.25 1.30
CA SER A 68 21.99 -15.04 2.52
C SER A 68 21.50 -16.47 2.33
N LYS A 69 22.14 -17.42 3.04
CA LYS A 69 21.62 -18.79 3.16
C LYS A 69 20.31 -18.83 3.93
N GLN A 70 20.14 -17.95 4.91
CA GLN A 70 18.96 -17.86 5.75
C GLN A 70 18.75 -16.42 6.22
N GLN A 71 17.51 -15.96 6.17
CA GLN A 71 17.10 -14.65 6.64
C GLN A 71 15.75 -14.80 7.33
N SER A 72 15.50 -14.02 8.38
CA SER A 72 14.20 -13.97 9.04
C SER A 72 13.51 -12.62 8.82
N ASP A 73 12.18 -12.63 8.86
CA ASP A 73 11.30 -11.46 8.80
C ASP A 73 10.42 -11.44 10.05
N VAL A 74 10.15 -10.24 10.60
CA VAL A 74 9.25 -10.09 11.74
C VAL A 74 7.82 -10.14 11.27
N LEU A 75 7.03 -11.01 11.90
CA LEU A 75 5.60 -11.08 11.76
C LEU A 75 4.94 -10.04 12.68
N VAL A 76 4.19 -9.12 12.09
CA VAL A 76 3.41 -8.10 12.81
C VAL A 76 1.93 -8.36 12.60
N SER A 77 1.16 -8.40 13.69
CA SER A 77 -0.30 -8.46 13.68
C SER A 77 -0.89 -7.06 13.88
N ALA A 78 -1.91 -6.70 13.11
CA ALA A 78 -2.68 -5.47 13.27
C ALA A 78 -4.13 -5.74 12.87
N GLY A 79 -5.02 -5.84 13.86
CA GLY A 79 -6.38 -6.35 13.65
C GLY A 79 -6.35 -7.77 13.08
N GLU A 80 -7.17 -8.03 12.05
CA GLU A 80 -7.23 -9.31 11.34
C GLU A 80 -6.15 -9.46 10.25
N TYR A 81 -5.10 -8.64 10.26
CA TYR A 81 -4.07 -8.66 9.23
C TYR A 81 -2.70 -8.93 9.80
N TYR A 82 -1.91 -9.67 9.03
CA TYR A 82 -0.51 -9.95 9.31
C TYR A 82 0.38 -9.36 8.22
N PHE A 83 1.52 -8.80 8.65
CA PHE A 83 2.49 -8.14 7.80
C PHE A 83 3.90 -8.58 8.16
N HIS A 84 4.77 -8.62 7.15
CA HIS A 84 6.20 -8.84 7.36
C HIS A 84 6.95 -7.51 7.27
N MET A 85 7.90 -7.33 8.19
CA MET A 85 8.86 -6.22 8.21
C MET A 85 10.30 -6.75 8.40
N PRO A 86 11.32 -6.01 7.93
CA PRO A 86 12.71 -6.35 8.22
C PRO A 86 12.94 -6.40 9.73
N PRO A 87 13.65 -7.41 10.25
CA PRO A 87 13.95 -7.54 11.67
C PRO A 87 14.98 -6.50 12.13
N THR A 88 14.92 -6.14 13.41
CA THR A 88 16.01 -5.45 14.12
C THR A 88 16.77 -6.41 15.03
N LYS A 89 17.88 -5.96 15.62
CA LYS A 89 18.64 -6.77 16.60
C LYS A 89 17.77 -7.15 17.81
N ASP A 90 17.04 -6.19 18.34
CA ASP A 90 16.10 -6.36 19.46
C ASP A 90 15.03 -7.42 19.17
N ASP A 91 14.58 -7.52 17.91
CA ASP A 91 13.62 -8.54 17.51
C ASP A 91 14.17 -9.97 17.65
N PHE A 92 15.45 -10.18 17.38
CA PHE A 92 16.08 -11.50 17.55
C PHE A 92 16.31 -11.86 19.02
N GLU A 93 16.48 -10.86 19.88
CA GLU A 93 16.71 -11.08 21.31
C GLU A 93 15.38 -11.37 22.04
N ASN A 94 14.28 -10.70 21.64
CA ASN A 94 13.03 -10.71 22.39
C ASN A 94 11.89 -11.53 21.76
N LEU A 95 11.94 -11.84 20.45
CA LEU A 95 10.85 -12.55 19.79
C LEU A 95 11.17 -14.03 19.54
N PRO A 96 10.18 -14.93 19.71
CA PRO A 96 10.37 -16.33 19.36
C PRO A 96 10.47 -16.51 17.85
N HIS A 97 11.28 -17.49 17.43
CA HIS A 97 11.31 -17.92 16.04
C HIS A 97 10.21 -18.95 15.78
N LEU A 98 9.25 -18.60 14.92
CA LEU A 98 8.07 -19.39 14.57
C LEU A 98 8.33 -20.41 13.46
N GLY A 99 9.55 -20.39 12.89
CA GLY A 99 9.99 -21.33 11.86
C GLY A 99 9.60 -20.87 10.46
N SER A 100 9.21 -21.83 9.62
CA SER A 100 8.80 -21.56 8.25
C SER A 100 7.42 -20.90 8.19
N LEU A 101 7.19 -20.08 7.17
CA LEU A 101 5.93 -19.37 6.99
C LEU A 101 4.74 -20.34 6.91
N ASN A 102 3.77 -20.16 7.81
CA ASN A 102 2.51 -20.90 7.76
C ASN A 102 1.71 -20.51 6.51
N GLN A 103 1.44 -21.47 5.63
CA GLN A 103 0.74 -21.24 4.36
C GLN A 103 -0.79 -21.29 4.47
N THR A 104 -1.34 -21.77 5.59
CA THR A 104 -2.79 -21.98 5.76
C THR A 104 -3.53 -20.66 5.96
N TYR A 105 -2.91 -19.72 6.69
CA TYR A 105 -3.52 -18.43 6.97
C TYR A 105 -3.29 -17.42 5.84
N ARG A 106 -4.33 -16.68 5.48
CA ARG A 106 -4.30 -15.59 4.51
C ARG A 106 -5.05 -14.38 5.04
N ASN A 107 -4.46 -13.20 4.85
CA ASN A 107 -5.13 -11.93 5.15
C ASN A 107 -6.49 -11.84 4.42
N PRO A 108 -7.54 -11.35 5.08
CA PRO A 108 -8.87 -11.19 4.47
C PRO A 108 -8.82 -10.34 3.20
N LYS A 109 -9.47 -10.83 2.14
CA LYS A 109 -9.60 -10.10 0.87
C LYS A 109 -10.60 -8.95 1.04
N ILE A 110 -10.23 -7.77 0.58
CA ILE A 110 -11.08 -6.57 0.62
C ILE A 110 -11.00 -5.78 -0.68
N HIS A 111 -12.06 -5.03 -0.96
CA HIS A 111 -12.15 -4.11 -2.09
C HIS A 111 -12.11 -2.66 -1.59
N LEU A 112 -10.92 -2.05 -1.61
CA LEU A 112 -10.73 -0.63 -1.32
C LEU A 112 -9.81 -0.03 -2.39
N SER A 113 -10.12 1.18 -2.84
CA SER A 113 -9.30 1.85 -3.86
C SER A 113 -7.91 2.21 -3.32
N LEU A 114 -6.91 2.17 -4.21
CA LEU A 114 -5.55 2.63 -3.89
C LEU A 114 -5.57 4.11 -3.46
N ALA A 115 -6.34 4.96 -4.14
CA ALA A 115 -6.42 6.39 -3.82
C ALA A 115 -6.89 6.63 -2.38
N LYS A 116 -7.99 6.00 -1.96
CA LYS A 116 -8.49 6.07 -0.58
C LYS A 116 -7.48 5.53 0.43
N SER A 117 -6.86 4.39 0.11
CA SER A 117 -5.86 3.77 0.99
C SER A 117 -4.65 4.67 1.19
N LYS A 118 -4.13 5.27 0.11
CA LYS A 118 -3.03 6.23 0.17
C LYS A 118 -3.41 7.46 0.98
N ALA A 119 -4.55 8.08 0.69
CA ALA A 119 -5.02 9.27 1.40
C ALA A 119 -5.13 9.02 2.91
N LEU A 120 -5.72 7.88 3.30
CA LEU A 120 -5.83 7.48 4.71
C LEU A 120 -4.46 7.30 5.36
N LEU A 121 -3.51 6.59 4.72
CA LEU A 121 -2.17 6.41 5.29
C LEU A 121 -1.35 7.71 5.31
N GLN A 122 -1.51 8.57 4.30
CA GLN A 122 -0.88 9.89 4.24
C GLN A 122 -1.36 10.78 5.39
N GLN A 123 -2.68 10.83 5.62
CA GLN A 123 -3.26 11.54 6.76
C GLN A 123 -2.79 10.94 8.09
N TYR A 124 -2.80 9.61 8.20
CA TYR A 124 -2.43 8.93 9.43
C TYR A 124 -0.96 9.14 9.80
N VAL A 125 -0.04 9.08 8.83
CA VAL A 125 1.40 9.20 9.09
C VAL A 125 1.91 10.64 8.95
N GLY A 126 1.14 11.53 8.32
CA GLY A 126 1.54 12.91 8.06
C GLY A 126 2.54 13.07 6.90
N LEU A 127 2.55 12.15 5.92
CA LEU A 127 3.35 12.33 4.70
C LEU A 127 2.52 12.88 3.55
N LYS A 128 3.13 13.79 2.81
CA LYS A 128 2.67 14.21 1.49
C LYS A 128 3.59 13.64 0.42
N ASP A 129 3.01 13.19 -0.67
CA ASP A 129 3.77 12.76 -1.84
C ASP A 129 4.25 14.02 -2.58
N THR A 130 5.55 14.29 -2.54
CA THR A 130 6.13 15.45 -3.24
C THR A 130 6.19 15.24 -4.75
N ALA A 131 6.15 13.99 -5.22
CA ALA A 131 6.18 13.66 -6.65
C ALA A 131 4.81 13.91 -7.33
N ALA A 132 3.70 13.83 -6.58
CA ALA A 132 2.37 14.11 -7.12
C ALA A 132 2.14 15.61 -7.42
N ASN A 133 2.87 16.50 -6.76
CA ASN A 133 2.83 17.95 -7.02
C ASN A 133 3.75 18.37 -8.17
N GLY A 134 4.54 17.44 -8.70
CA GLY A 134 5.34 17.59 -9.91
C GLY A 134 4.60 17.11 -11.16
N SER A 135 3.26 17.06 -11.15
CA SER A 135 2.55 17.08 -12.43
C SER A 135 2.87 18.42 -13.08
N ALA A 136 3.85 18.42 -13.99
CA ALA A 136 3.93 19.45 -15.02
C ALA A 136 2.51 19.79 -15.46
N PRO A 137 2.15 21.08 -15.61
CA PRO A 137 0.79 21.47 -15.93
C PRO A 137 0.30 20.55 -17.04
N LYS A 138 -0.77 19.79 -16.77
CA LYS A 138 -1.37 18.91 -17.78
C LYS A 138 -1.64 19.82 -18.96
N LYS A 139 -0.82 19.72 -20.02
CA LYS A 139 -1.07 20.45 -21.26
C LYS A 139 -2.52 20.12 -21.58
N PRO A 140 -3.39 21.12 -21.82
CA PRO A 140 -4.77 20.85 -22.18
C PRO A 140 -4.72 19.82 -23.30
N SER A 141 -5.37 18.66 -23.08
CA SER A 141 -5.45 17.64 -24.12
C SER A 141 -5.98 18.35 -25.37
N PRO A 142 -5.28 18.31 -26.52
CA PRO A 142 -5.77 18.98 -27.70
C PRO A 142 -7.18 18.46 -27.95
N THR A 143 -8.16 19.38 -27.93
CA THR A 143 -9.55 19.05 -28.23
C THR A 143 -9.55 18.31 -29.56
N TYR A 144 -9.92 17.04 -29.54
CA TYR A 144 -9.97 16.21 -30.73
C TYR A 144 -10.89 16.88 -31.75
N LYS A 145 -10.31 17.51 -32.76
CA LYS A 145 -11.07 18.03 -33.90
C LYS A 145 -11.40 16.84 -34.77
N LYS A 146 -12.65 16.37 -34.68
CA LYS A 146 -13.17 15.33 -35.57
C LYS A 146 -12.90 15.75 -37.03
N PRO A 147 -12.26 14.90 -37.84
CA PRO A 147 -12.09 15.20 -39.26
C PRO A 147 -13.48 15.30 -39.90
N VAL A 148 -13.73 16.42 -40.59
CA VAL A 148 -14.95 16.59 -41.37
C VAL A 148 -14.70 15.97 -42.73
N PHE A 149 -15.29 14.81 -42.98
CA PHE A 149 -15.29 14.21 -44.31
C PHE A 149 -16.33 14.95 -45.17
N LYS A 150 -15.86 15.78 -46.11
CA LYS A 150 -16.72 16.28 -47.19
C LYS A 150 -17.03 15.14 -48.16
N LYS A 151 -18.21 15.19 -48.79
CA LYS A 151 -18.60 14.22 -49.81
C LYS A 151 -17.79 14.44 -51.09
N LEU A 152 -17.51 13.36 -51.80
CA LEU A 152 -16.76 13.36 -53.06
C LEU A 152 -17.46 14.28 -54.08
N GLY A 153 -16.79 15.35 -54.53
CA GLY A 153 -17.29 16.28 -55.56
C GLY A 153 -17.38 17.77 -55.17
N GLU A 154 -17.16 18.13 -53.90
CA GLU A 154 -17.07 19.54 -53.49
C GLU A 154 -15.63 20.05 -53.55
N SER A 155 -15.37 21.14 -54.28
CA SER A 155 -14.06 21.81 -54.31
C SER A 155 -13.82 22.69 -53.06
N TYR A 156 -12.54 22.95 -52.76
CA TYR A 156 -12.09 23.77 -51.61
C TYR A 156 -12.46 25.25 -51.75
#